data_AF-A0A960PMU2-F1
#
_entry.id   AF-A0A960PMU2-F1
#
_cell.length_a   1.000
_cell.length_b   1.000
_cell.length_c   1.000
_cell.angle_alpha   90.00
_cell.angle_beta   90.00
_cell.angle_gamma   90.00
#
_symmetry.space_group_name_H-M   'P 1'
#
loop_
_entity.id
_entity.type
_entity.pdbx_description
1 polymer ?
#
loop_
_entity_poly.entity_id
_entity_poly.type
_entity_poly.pdbx_seq_one_letter_code
_entity_poly.pdbx_strand_id
1 'polypeptide(L)'
;MAKRTSPIDDGLVELGLEIGQIVRYFAITTSDRRPRPREGVVLRRERDGSVGLRDDRGRARAIPPERIEVRILGPRGGEQWIPLTDNGSGLQLGLF
;
A
#
# COMPACT_ATOMS: atom_id res chain seq x y z
N MET A 1 9.35 -18.01 -18.08
CA MET A 1 9.39 -16.67 -18.71
C MET A 1 9.65 -15.67 -17.59
N ALA A 2 10.92 -15.36 -17.31
CA ALA A 2 11.30 -14.53 -16.17
C ALA A 2 10.93 -13.07 -16.46
N LYS A 3 9.94 -12.54 -15.75
CA LYS A 3 9.57 -11.13 -15.83
C LYS A 3 10.81 -10.34 -15.40
N ARG A 4 11.34 -9.51 -16.30
CA ARG A 4 12.46 -8.63 -15.99
C ARG A 4 12.02 -7.73 -14.83
N THR A 5 12.54 -7.98 -13.64
CA THR A 5 12.48 -7.03 -12.51
C THR A 5 13.09 -5.74 -13.03
N SER A 6 12.24 -4.75 -13.31
CA SER A 6 12.78 -3.43 -13.63
C SER A 6 13.50 -2.94 -12.37
N PRO A 7 14.58 -2.16 -12.45
CA PRO A 7 15.21 -1.52 -11.28
C PRO A 7 14.29 -0.52 -10.54
N ILE A 8 13.01 -0.51 -10.89
CA ILE A 8 11.91 0.27 -10.36
C ILE A 8 11.01 -0.62 -9.47
N ASP A 9 11.07 -1.95 -9.65
CA ASP A 9 10.42 -2.94 -8.80
C ASP A 9 11.26 -3.16 -7.53
N ASP A 10 11.47 -2.11 -6.73
CA ASP A 10 12.31 -2.06 -5.50
C ASP A 10 11.82 -3.00 -4.36
N GLY A 11 11.05 -4.05 -4.66
CA GLY A 11 10.36 -4.90 -3.68
C GLY A 11 8.91 -4.51 -3.42
N LEU A 12 8.35 -3.57 -4.20
CA LEU A 12 6.91 -3.23 -4.12
C LEU A 12 6.02 -4.39 -4.58
N VAL A 13 6.42 -5.11 -5.63
CA VAL A 13 5.67 -6.26 -6.16
C VAL A 13 5.54 -7.38 -5.12
N GLU A 14 6.55 -7.58 -4.27
CA GLU A 14 6.51 -8.56 -3.17
C GLU A 14 5.43 -8.22 -2.13
N LEU A 15 5.08 -6.94 -2.01
CA LEU A 15 3.99 -6.47 -1.16
C LEU A 15 2.63 -6.41 -1.89
N GLY A 16 2.58 -6.74 -3.19
CA GLY A 16 1.39 -6.54 -4.00
C GLY A 16 1.05 -5.07 -4.25
N LEU A 17 2.06 -4.19 -4.25
CA LEU A 17 1.91 -2.77 -4.55
C LEU A 17 2.47 -2.40 -5.92
N GLU A 18 1.88 -1.39 -6.52
CA GLU A 18 2.36 -0.76 -7.76
C GLU A 18 2.66 0.73 -7.55
N ILE A 19 3.66 1.25 -8.26
CA ILE A 19 3.93 2.69 -8.28
C ILE A 19 2.73 3.42 -8.88
N GLY A 20 2.30 4.50 -8.24
CA GLY A 20 1.11 5.24 -8.64
C GLY A 20 -0.19 4.70 -8.03
N GLN A 21 -0.17 3.53 -7.39
CA GLN A 21 -1.35 2.99 -6.71
C GLN A 21 -1.76 3.87 -5.54
N ILE A 22 -3.08 4.09 -5.40
CA ILE A 22 -3.64 4.79 -4.25
C ILE A 22 -3.79 3.78 -3.11
N VAL A 23 -3.19 4.11 -1.97
CA VAL A 23 -3.28 3.36 -0.74
C VAL A 23 -3.78 4.26 0.39
N ARG A 24 -4.31 3.64 1.43
CA ARG A 24 -4.69 4.32 2.67
C ARG A 24 -3.66 4.02 3.74
N TYR A 25 -3.37 4.99 4.59
CA TYR A 25 -2.41 4.82 5.68
C TYR A 25 -2.82 5.56 6.94
N PHE A 26 -2.35 5.06 8.08
CA PHE A 26 -2.57 5.67 9.38
C PHE A 26 -1.33 6.42 9.84
N ALA A 27 -1.39 7.76 9.79
CA ALA A 27 -0.34 8.60 10.34
C ALA A 27 -0.42 8.62 11.87
N ILE A 28 0.70 8.42 12.57
CA ILE A 28 0.81 8.81 13.99
C ILE A 28 0.83 10.33 14.01
N THR A 29 -0.34 10.94 14.17
CA THR A 29 -0.42 12.35 14.54
C THR A 29 -0.54 12.38 16.05
N THR A 30 0.44 12.99 16.73
CA THR A 30 0.55 13.08 18.20
C THR A 30 -0.67 13.69 18.89
N SER A 31 -1.60 14.27 18.12
CA SER A 31 -2.75 15.02 18.61
C SER A 31 -4.07 14.25 18.61
N ASP A 32 -4.19 13.13 17.88
CA ASP A 32 -5.47 12.44 17.74
C ASP A 32 -5.48 11.12 18.50
N ARG A 33 -6.39 10.99 19.49
CA ARG A 33 -6.69 9.71 20.19
C ARG A 33 -7.19 8.61 19.24
N ARG A 34 -7.52 8.94 17.99
CA ARG A 34 -7.76 7.98 16.89
C ARG A 34 -7.07 8.49 15.61
N PRO A 35 -6.03 7.82 15.11
CA PRO A 35 -5.41 8.20 13.85
C PRO A 35 -6.45 8.10 12.73
N ARG A 36 -6.70 9.22 12.03
CA ARG A 36 -7.57 9.22 10.86
C ARG A 36 -6.83 8.59 9.68
N PRO A 37 -7.47 7.71 8.90
CA PRO A 37 -6.90 7.22 7.66
C PRO A 37 -6.68 8.39 6.69
N ARG A 38 -5.55 8.38 6.01
CA ARG A 38 -5.20 9.30 4.93
C ARG A 38 -4.90 8.50 3.68
N GLU A 39 -5.07 9.12 2.53
CA GLU A 39 -4.75 8.49 1.25
C GLU A 39 -3.42 9.04 0.74
N GLY A 40 -2.67 8.17 0.05
CA GLY A 40 -1.40 8.51 -0.54
C GLY A 40 -1.11 7.66 -1.77
N VAL A 41 -0.25 8.18 -2.62
CA VAL A 41 0.19 7.51 -3.84
C VAL A 41 1.51 6.80 -3.58
N VAL A 42 1.59 5.51 -3.91
CA VAL A 42 2.82 4.73 -3.79
C VAL A 42 3.88 5.27 -4.74
N LEU A 43 5.06 5.54 -4.21
CA LEU A 43 6.21 6.02 -4.98
C LEU A 43 7.25 4.92 -5.14
N ARG A 44 7.67 4.29 -4.03
CA ARG A 44 8.73 3.28 -4.02
C ARG A 44 8.74 2.47 -2.74
N ARG A 45 9.53 1.40 -2.73
CA ARG A 45 9.94 0.70 -1.51
C ARG A 45 11.21 1.35 -0.97
N GLU A 46 11.25 1.59 0.33
CA GLU A 46 12.43 2.11 1.00
C GLU A 46 13.33 0.95 1.48
N ARG A 47 14.63 1.22 1.62
CA ARG A 47 15.62 0.20 2.04
C ARG A 47 15.35 -0.35 3.44
N ASP A 48 14.75 0.44 4.32
CA ASP A 48 14.39 0.04 5.69
C ASP A 48 13.14 -0.86 5.75
N GLY A 49 12.53 -1.15 4.60
CA GLY A 49 11.30 -1.91 4.56
C GLY A 49 10.05 -1.07 4.87
N SER A 50 10.09 0.24 4.72
CA SER A 50 8.92 1.11 4.62
C SER A 50 8.51 1.34 3.15
N VAL A 51 7.33 1.93 2.93
CA VAL A 51 6.85 2.34 1.60
C VAL A 51 6.82 3.85 1.54
N GLY A 52 7.49 4.40 0.54
CA GLY A 52 7.44 5.82 0.23
C GLY A 52 6.11 6.17 -0.41
N LEU A 53 5.32 7.02 0.24
CA LEU A 53 4.04 7.53 -0.23
C LEU A 53 4.10 9.04 -0.46
N ARG A 54 3.32 9.53 -1.41
CA ARG A 54 3.01 10.95 -1.56
C ARG A 54 1.63 11.25 -1.00
N ASP A 55 1.54 12.15 -0.02
CA ASP A 55 0.25 12.58 0.54
C ASP A 55 -0.49 13.55 -0.39
N ASP A 56 -1.75 13.83 -0.04
CA ASP A 56 -2.63 14.80 -0.71
C ASP A 56 -2.06 16.23 -0.78
N ARG A 57 -1.14 16.56 0.13
CA ARG A 57 -0.41 17.84 0.17
C ARG A 57 0.90 17.80 -0.62
N GLY A 58 1.15 16.71 -1.33
CA GLY A 58 2.32 16.51 -2.16
C GLY A 58 3.60 16.18 -1.40
N ARG A 59 3.54 15.91 -0.09
CA ARG A 59 4.71 15.58 0.75
C ARG A 59 5.04 14.11 0.65
N ALA A 60 6.34 13.80 0.59
CA ALA A 60 6.83 12.44 0.69
C ALA A 60 6.81 11.96 2.15
N ARG A 61 6.39 10.70 2.36
CA ARG A 61 6.34 10.05 3.67
C ARG A 61 6.77 8.59 3.56
N ALA A 62 7.61 8.14 4.48
CA ALA A 62 7.91 6.73 4.66
C ALA A 62 6.91 6.14 5.65
N ILE A 63 6.12 5.16 5.22
CA ILE A 63 5.09 4.51 6.03
C ILE A 63 5.39 3.01 6.15
N PRO A 64 5.35 2.44 7.37
CA PRO A 64 5.54 1.01 7.56
C PRO A 64 4.37 0.20 6.95
N PRO A 65 4.62 -0.96 6.31
CA PRO A 65 3.59 -1.76 5.62
C PRO A 65 2.39 -2.12 6.50
N GLU A 66 2.62 -2.35 7.79
CA GLU A 66 1.61 -2.73 8.79
C GLU A 66 0.56 -1.61 9.02
N ARG A 67 0.82 -0.41 8.51
CA ARG A 67 -0.07 0.75 8.60
C ARG A 67 -0.65 1.17 7.27
N ILE A 68 -0.46 0.35 6.23
CA ILE A 68 -0.97 0.59 4.90
C ILE A 68 -2.16 -0.33 4.66
N GLU A 69 -3.19 0.21 4.04
CA GLU A 69 -4.33 -0.53 3.53
C GLU A 69 -4.39 -0.33 2.01
N VAL A 70 -4.72 -1.39 1.28
CA VAL A 70 -4.93 -1.35 -0.15
C VAL A 70 -6.42 -1.45 -0.45
N ARG A 71 -6.82 -0.80 -1.54
CA ARG A 71 -8.19 -0.88 -2.04
C ARG A 71 -8.34 -2.14 -2.87
N ILE A 72 -9.32 -2.97 -2.53
CA ILE A 72 -9.73 -4.14 -3.30
C ILE A 72 -11.16 -3.95 -3.78
N LEU A 73 -11.36 -4.27 -5.05
CA LEU A 73 -12.68 -4.40 -5.67
C LEU A 73 -13.18 -5.82 -5.44
N GLY A 74 -14.26 -5.97 -4.68
CA GLY A 74 -14.93 -7.24 -4.48
C GLY A 74 -15.69 -7.70 -5.74
N PRO A 75 -16.09 -8.98 -5.81
CA PRO A 75 -16.74 -9.58 -7.00
C PRO A 75 -18.05 -8.88 -7.41
N ARG A 76 -18.71 -8.19 -6.48
CA ARG A 76 -19.97 -7.47 -6.70
C ARG A 76 -19.77 -5.95 -6.83
N GLY A 77 -18.55 -5.50 -7.11
CA GLY A 77 -18.19 -4.07 -7.24
C GLY A 77 -18.13 -3.32 -5.90
N GLY A 78 -18.24 -4.01 -4.77
CA GLY A 78 -18.04 -3.42 -3.46
C GLY A 78 -16.56 -3.10 -3.22
N GLU A 79 -16.25 -1.89 -2.77
CA GLU A 79 -14.89 -1.50 -2.47
C GLU A 79 -14.58 -1.68 -1.00
N GLN A 80 -13.48 -2.37 -0.72
CA GLN A 80 -13.00 -2.58 0.63
C GLN A 80 -11.54 -2.16 0.74
N TRP A 81 -11.20 -1.57 1.89
CA TRP A 81 -9.83 -1.34 2.30
C TRP A 81 -9.41 -2.49 3.19
N ILE A 82 -8.31 -3.14 2.85
CA ILE A 82 -7.76 -4.23 3.66
C ILE A 82 -6.29 -3.99 3.97
N PRO A 83 -5.78 -4.44 5.14
CA PRO A 83 -4.38 -4.28 5.50
C PRO A 83 -3.45 -4.87 4.43
N LEU A 84 -2.37 -4.16 4.14
CA LEU A 84 -1.35 -4.59 3.19
C LEU A 84 -0.70 -5.91 3.62
N THR A 85 -0.49 -6.09 4.93
CA THR A 85 0.07 -7.33 5.49
C THR A 85 -0.83 -8.54 5.31
N ASP A 86 -2.15 -8.34 5.23
CA ASP A 86 -3.12 -9.42 4.97
C ASP A 86 -3.11 -9.82 3.48
N ASN A 87 -2.57 -8.98 2.59
CA ASN A 87 -2.37 -9.31 1.18
C ASN A 87 -1.08 -10.10 0.91
N GLY A 88 -0.16 -10.16 1.88
CA GLY A 88 1.15 -10.79 1.74
C GLY A 88 1.15 -12.32 1.72
N SER A 89 0.01 -12.96 1.99
CA SER A 89 -0.16 -14.41 1.88
C SER A 89 -1.17 -14.77 0.79
N GLY A 90 -0.78 -14.57 -0.47
CA GLY A 90 -1.45 -15.22 -1.61
C GLY A 90 -2.94 -14.93 -1.77
N LEU A 91 -3.30 -13.69 -2.12
CA LEU A 91 -4.56 -13.46 -2.83
C LEU A 91 -4.43 -13.96 -4.28
N GLN A 92 -4.36 -15.28 -4.40
CA GLN A 92 -5.13 -16.01 -5.39
C GLN A 92 -6.59 -15.62 -5.16
N LEU A 93 -7.04 -14.55 -5.82
CA LEU A 93 -8.48 -14.30 -6.02
C LEU A 93 -9.01 -15.31 -7.04
N GLY A 94 -8.97 -16.58 -6.66
CA GLY A 94 -9.96 -17.55 -7.06
C GLY A 94 -10.80 -17.79 -5.81
N LEU A 95 -12.03 -17.25 -5.79
CA LEU A 95 -13.17 -17.83 -5.06
C LEU A 95 -14.45 -17.10 -5.49
N PHE A 96 -15.22 -17.87 -6.29
CA PHE A 96 -16.61 -17.76 -6.74
C PHE A 96 -16.93 -16.87 -7.95
#